data_AF-A0A2X2CA59-F1
#
_entry.id   AF-A0A2X2CA59-F1
#
_cell.length_a   1.000
_cell.length_b   1.000
_cell.length_c   1.000
_cell.angle_alpha   90.00
_cell.angle_beta   90.00
_cell.angle_gamma   90.00
#
_symmetry.space_group_name_H-M   'P 1'
#
loop_
_entity.id
_entity.type
_entity.pdbx_description
1 polymer ?
#
loop_
_entity_poly.entity_id
_entity_poly.type
_entity_poly.pdbx_seq_one_letter_code
_entity_poly.pdbx_strand_id
1 'polypeptide(L)'
;MIVFITLSSPFTHERQGKLVIPKMRYEPTMANEKAHLKEMARYFRQGMVENHHRGQLVLFSSQRAMEGFLEEVKDLRLSLLVQGDQPRYRLVETHCKRIDAGDNSVLIGLQSFAEGLDLKGDYLTQVHIHKIAFPPVTDPVIVTEGEWLKSLKRYPFEVQSLPSASFNLIQQVGRLIRSHHCHGEVVIYDRRLLTKNYGSRLLTALPVFPIYQPDIPKTE
;
A
#
# COMPACT_ATOMS: atom_id res chain seq x y z
N MET A 1 6.20 30.28 22.04
CA MET A 1 5.55 28.99 22.33
C MET A 1 4.90 28.52 21.04
N ILE A 2 5.40 27.44 20.43
CA ILE A 2 4.85 26.92 19.18
C ILE A 2 3.65 26.03 19.54
N VAL A 3 2.47 26.36 19.04
CA VAL A 3 1.25 25.56 19.21
C VAL A 3 1.13 24.65 18.00
N PHE A 4 1.14 23.34 18.22
CA PHE A 4 0.87 22.35 17.18
C PHE A 4 -0.63 22.10 17.16
N ILE A 5 -1.28 22.42 16.03
CA ILE A 5 -2.72 22.22 15.84
C ILE A 5 -2.89 21.10 14.83
N THR A 6 -3.67 20.08 15.18
CA THR A 6 -4.11 19.04 14.25
C THR A 6 -5.57 19.34 13.88
N LEU A 7 -5.80 19.67 12.61
CA LEU A 7 -7.16 19.81 12.09
C LEU A 7 -7.74 18.42 11.86
N SER A 8 -8.99 18.20 12.30
CA SER A 8 -9.71 16.98 11.99
C SER A 8 -9.92 16.87 10.47
N SER A 9 -9.83 15.65 9.94
CA SER A 9 -10.16 15.42 8.54
C SER A 9 -11.64 15.74 8.28
N PRO A 10 -11.99 16.41 7.16
CA PRO A 10 -13.38 16.66 6.80
C PRO A 10 -14.11 15.40 6.28
N PHE A 11 -13.43 14.27 6.14
CA PHE A 11 -13.93 13.06 5.49
C PHE A 11 -14.40 11.99 6.49
N THR A 12 -15.45 11.26 6.13
CA THR A 12 -16.01 10.18 6.95
C THR A 12 -15.46 8.84 6.49
N HIS A 13 -14.20 8.58 6.81
CA HIS A 13 -13.44 7.40 6.37
C HIS A 13 -14.15 6.07 6.65
N GLU A 14 -14.83 5.94 7.80
CA GLU A 14 -15.59 4.73 8.18
C GLU A 14 -16.71 4.37 7.19
N ARG A 15 -17.32 5.37 6.55
CA ARG A 15 -18.40 5.18 5.57
C ARG A 15 -17.89 5.15 4.13
N GLN A 16 -16.76 5.81 3.87
CA GLN A 16 -16.21 5.94 2.53
C GLN A 16 -15.32 4.76 2.15
N GLY A 17 -14.64 4.13 3.10
CA GLY A 17 -13.82 2.98 2.75
C GLY A 17 -13.56 2.02 3.90
N LYS A 18 -12.76 1.02 3.58
CA LYS A 18 -12.38 -0.04 4.52
C LYS A 18 -10.93 -0.45 4.32
N LEU A 19 -10.31 -0.92 5.41
CA LEU A 19 -9.01 -1.58 5.35
C LEU A 19 -9.24 -3.08 5.21
N VAL A 20 -8.59 -3.69 4.24
CA VAL A 20 -8.61 -5.14 4.04
C VAL A 20 -7.22 -5.65 4.34
N ILE A 21 -7.11 -6.54 5.32
CA ILE A 21 -5.86 -7.21 5.68
C ILE A 21 -6.10 -8.70 5.49
N PRO A 22 -5.85 -9.24 4.29
CA PRO A 22 -6.05 -10.66 4.01
C PRO A 22 -5.25 -11.51 5.00
N LYS A 23 -5.78 -12.69 5.35
CA LYS A 23 -5.11 -13.66 6.23
C LYS A 23 -3.96 -14.37 5.51
N MET A 24 -2.94 -13.61 5.13
CA MET A 24 -1.70 -14.09 4.53
C MET A 24 -1.07 -15.16 5.41
N ARG A 25 -0.53 -16.24 4.84
CA ARG A 25 0.18 -17.26 5.62
C ARG A 25 1.59 -16.82 5.98
N TYR A 26 2.23 -16.07 5.07
CA TYR A 26 3.61 -15.62 5.22
C TYR A 26 3.69 -14.15 5.64
N GLU A 27 4.66 -13.83 6.51
CA GLU A 27 5.11 -12.43 6.70
C GLU A 27 6.02 -12.02 5.51
N PRO A 28 6.02 -10.74 5.08
CA PRO A 28 6.82 -10.26 3.96
C PRO A 28 8.31 -10.06 4.33
N THR A 29 8.94 -11.12 4.83
CA THR A 29 10.38 -11.17 5.14
C THR A 29 11.17 -11.58 3.90
N MET A 30 12.49 -11.33 3.90
CA MET A 30 13.36 -11.73 2.77
C MET A 30 13.29 -13.23 2.47
N ALA A 31 13.23 -14.07 3.51
CA ALA A 31 13.15 -15.53 3.37
C ALA A 31 11.83 -16.00 2.73
N ASN A 32 10.73 -15.28 2.99
CA ASN A 32 9.40 -15.67 2.54
C ASN A 32 8.90 -14.84 1.34
N GLU A 33 9.70 -13.92 0.80
CA GLU A 33 9.25 -12.93 -0.19
C GLU A 33 8.55 -13.57 -1.39
N LYS A 34 9.14 -14.63 -1.96
CA LYS A 34 8.55 -15.34 -3.10
C LYS A 34 7.18 -15.97 -2.77
N ALA A 35 7.07 -16.64 -1.62
CA ALA A 35 5.82 -17.28 -1.19
C ALA A 35 4.74 -16.24 -0.87
N HIS A 36 5.14 -15.13 -0.25
CA HIS A 36 4.28 -13.98 0.05
C HIS A 36 3.75 -13.32 -1.24
N LEU A 37 4.61 -13.05 -2.22
CA LEU A 37 4.22 -12.48 -3.52
C LEU A 37 3.25 -13.41 -4.27
N LYS A 38 3.47 -14.73 -4.21
CA LYS A 38 2.56 -15.71 -4.80
C LYS A 38 1.18 -15.74 -4.13
N GLU A 39 1.10 -15.49 -2.82
CA GLU A 39 -0.19 -15.33 -2.12
C GLU A 39 -0.88 -14.01 -2.46
N MET A 40 -0.10 -12.92 -2.51
CA MET A 40 -0.59 -11.61 -2.92
C MET A 40 -1.15 -11.65 -4.34
N ALA A 41 -0.44 -12.27 -5.29
CA ALA A 41 -0.88 -12.46 -6.67
C ALA A 41 -2.17 -13.28 -6.76
N ARG A 42 -2.32 -14.35 -5.97
CA ARG A 42 -3.55 -15.14 -5.93
C ARG A 42 -4.76 -14.30 -5.46
N TYR A 43 -4.61 -13.57 -4.36
CA TYR A 43 -5.68 -12.70 -3.88
C TYR A 43 -6.00 -11.58 -4.88
N PHE A 44 -4.98 -10.94 -5.47
CA PHE A 44 -5.15 -9.90 -6.48
C PHE A 44 -5.90 -10.43 -7.71
N ARG A 45 -5.55 -11.63 -8.20
CA ARG A 45 -6.23 -12.28 -9.33
C ARG A 45 -7.70 -12.53 -9.05
N GLN A 46 -8.03 -13.00 -7.86
CA GLN A 46 -9.42 -13.19 -7.48
C GLN A 46 -10.19 -11.87 -7.56
N GLY A 47 -9.64 -10.78 -7.01
CA GLY A 47 -10.24 -9.45 -7.10
C GLY A 47 -10.40 -8.96 -8.54
N MET A 48 -9.44 -9.25 -9.43
CA MET A 48 -9.53 -8.94 -10.86
C MET A 48 -10.66 -9.70 -11.57
N VAL A 49 -10.91 -10.96 -11.20
CA VAL A 49 -12.00 -11.77 -11.75
C VAL A 49 -13.36 -11.31 -11.25
N GLU A 50 -13.47 -11.01 -9.94
CA GLU A 50 -14.70 -10.47 -9.33
C GLU A 50 -15.08 -9.11 -9.90
N ASN A 51 -14.07 -8.33 -10.29
CA ASN A 51 -14.24 -7.10 -11.04
C ASN A 51 -15.15 -6.04 -10.35
N HIS A 52 -14.98 -5.89 -9.04
CA HIS A 52 -15.72 -4.89 -8.26
C HIS A 52 -15.14 -3.47 -8.35
N HIS A 53 -13.94 -3.31 -8.91
CA HIS A 53 -13.17 -2.05 -8.89
C HIS A 53 -12.62 -1.68 -10.27
N ARG A 54 -12.95 -0.47 -10.74
CA ARG A 54 -12.48 0.06 -12.02
C ARG A 54 -11.05 0.59 -11.93
N GLY A 55 -10.81 1.57 -11.06
CA GLY A 55 -9.48 2.16 -10.84
C GLY A 55 -8.75 1.52 -9.67
N GLN A 56 -7.61 0.88 -9.97
CA GLN A 56 -6.79 0.20 -8.97
C GLN A 56 -5.33 0.69 -9.02
N LEU A 57 -4.68 0.73 -7.86
CA LEU A 57 -3.26 1.07 -7.70
C LEU A 57 -2.54 0.03 -6.85
N VAL A 58 -1.45 -0.55 -7.35
CA VAL A 58 -0.61 -1.50 -6.63
C VAL A 58 0.75 -0.90 -6.32
N LEU A 59 1.10 -0.84 -5.04
CA LEU A 59 2.31 -0.20 -4.54
C LEU A 59 3.28 -1.20 -3.91
N PHE A 60 4.51 -1.15 -4.40
CA PHE A 60 5.64 -1.94 -3.90
C PHE A 60 6.67 -1.07 -3.21
N SER A 61 7.35 -1.62 -2.20
CA SER A 61 8.44 -0.92 -1.51
C SER A 61 9.81 -1.09 -2.21
N SER A 62 9.91 -1.98 -3.21
CA SER A 62 11.15 -2.22 -3.95
C SER A 62 10.86 -2.73 -5.35
N GLN A 63 11.75 -2.41 -6.28
CA GLN A 63 11.71 -2.87 -7.68
C GLN A 63 11.68 -4.40 -7.75
N ARG A 64 12.53 -5.07 -6.95
CA ARG A 64 12.60 -6.53 -6.88
C ARG A 64 11.24 -7.17 -6.55
N ALA A 65 10.50 -6.60 -5.60
CA ALA A 65 9.20 -7.15 -5.22
C ALA A 65 8.14 -6.92 -6.30
N MET A 66 8.19 -5.76 -6.97
CA MET A 66 7.29 -5.45 -8.10
C MET A 66 7.53 -6.42 -9.26
N GLU A 67 8.78 -6.66 -9.65
CA GLU A 67 9.14 -7.61 -10.70
C GLU A 67 8.74 -9.04 -10.33
N GLY A 68 8.99 -9.45 -9.08
CA GLY A 68 8.56 -10.76 -8.58
C GLY A 68 7.04 -10.95 -8.62
N PHE A 69 6.27 -9.89 -8.33
CA PHE A 69 4.81 -9.93 -8.48
C PHE A 69 4.39 -10.03 -9.96
N LEU A 70 5.01 -9.24 -10.84
CA LEU A 70 4.69 -9.22 -12.27
C LEU A 70 4.93 -10.58 -12.94
N GLU A 71 5.94 -11.33 -12.50
CA GLU A 71 6.15 -12.72 -12.95
C GLU A 71 4.99 -13.63 -12.54
N GLU A 72 4.48 -13.47 -11.31
CA GLU A 72 3.33 -14.23 -10.80
C GLU A 72 2.00 -13.82 -11.45
N VAL A 73 1.93 -12.69 -12.19
CA VAL A 73 0.75 -12.19 -12.92
C VAL A 73 1.00 -11.97 -14.42
N LYS A 74 1.94 -12.70 -15.01
CA LYS A 74 2.40 -12.49 -16.40
C LYS A 74 1.32 -12.55 -17.48
N ASP A 75 0.30 -13.38 -17.30
CA ASP A 75 -0.86 -13.49 -18.19
C ASP A 75 -1.74 -12.23 -18.17
N LEU A 76 -1.72 -11.46 -17.09
CA LEU A 76 -2.42 -10.18 -16.98
C LEU A 76 -1.60 -9.00 -17.51
N ARG A 77 -0.34 -9.21 -17.91
CA ARG A 77 0.65 -8.15 -18.17
C ARG A 77 0.19 -7.07 -19.14
N LEU A 78 -0.57 -7.43 -20.18
CA LEU A 78 -1.08 -6.50 -21.19
C LEU A 78 -2.15 -5.54 -20.63
N SER A 79 -2.84 -5.94 -19.57
CA SER A 79 -3.86 -5.14 -18.91
C SER A 79 -3.28 -4.18 -17.86
N LEU A 80 -2.04 -4.40 -17.44
CA LEU A 80 -1.38 -3.64 -16.36
C LEU A 80 -0.59 -2.45 -16.89
N LEU A 81 -0.69 -1.30 -16.21
CA LEU A 81 0.07 -0.09 -16.50
C LEU A 81 1.21 0.02 -15.49
N VAL A 82 2.41 -0.39 -15.89
CA VAL A 82 3.55 -0.56 -14.98
C VAL A 82 4.52 0.61 -15.05
N GLN A 83 4.93 1.13 -13.91
CA GLN A 83 5.99 2.13 -13.80
C GLN A 83 7.27 1.63 -14.46
N GLY A 84 7.82 2.44 -15.38
CA GLY A 84 9.01 2.11 -16.15
C GLY A 84 8.71 1.78 -17.61
N ASP A 85 7.50 1.32 -17.93
CA ASP A 85 7.10 1.03 -19.32
C ASP A 85 6.95 2.32 -20.14
N GLN A 86 6.42 3.36 -19.51
CA GLN A 86 6.18 4.67 -20.10
C GLN A 86 6.40 5.79 -19.09
N PRO A 87 6.57 7.04 -19.54
CA PRO A 87 6.56 8.19 -18.65
C PRO A 87 5.30 8.20 -17.77
N ARG A 88 5.45 8.50 -16.47
CA ARG A 88 4.37 8.46 -15.49
C ARG A 88 3.09 9.16 -15.95
N TYR A 89 3.21 10.32 -16.59
CA TYR A 89 2.05 11.09 -17.06
C TYR A 89 1.24 10.32 -18.13
N ARG A 90 1.90 9.54 -19.00
CA ARG A 90 1.21 8.70 -20.01
C ARG A 90 0.48 7.53 -19.37
N LEU A 91 1.10 6.86 -18.39
CA LEU A 91 0.44 5.79 -17.64
C LEU A 91 -0.84 6.29 -16.98
N VAL A 92 -0.78 7.46 -16.33
CA VAL A 92 -1.95 8.08 -15.70
C VAL A 92 -3.00 8.50 -16.75
N GLU A 93 -2.58 9.09 -17.87
CA GLU A 93 -3.49 9.46 -18.96
C GLU A 93 -4.24 8.24 -19.53
N THR A 94 -3.52 7.15 -19.82
CA THR A 94 -4.10 5.88 -20.29
C THR A 94 -5.02 5.28 -19.23
N HIS A 95 -4.66 5.40 -17.96
CA HIS A 95 -5.49 4.92 -16.86
C HIS A 95 -6.85 5.62 -16.81
N CYS A 96 -6.86 6.95 -16.84
CA CYS A 96 -8.10 7.73 -16.86
C CYS A 96 -8.94 7.41 -18.10
N LYS A 97 -8.32 7.34 -19.28
CA LYS A 97 -9.02 7.00 -20.54
C LYS A 97 -9.75 5.66 -20.49
N ARG A 98 -9.11 4.63 -19.92
CA ARG A 98 -9.75 3.30 -19.74
C ARG A 98 -10.97 3.40 -18.84
N ILE A 99 -10.84 4.09 -17.72
CA ILE A 99 -11.94 4.23 -16.73
C ILE A 99 -13.10 5.05 -17.31
N ASP A 100 -12.81 6.12 -18.05
CA ASP A 100 -13.82 6.92 -18.75
C ASP A 100 -14.56 6.12 -19.83
N ALA A 101 -13.89 5.14 -20.45
CA ALA A 101 -14.50 4.20 -21.40
C ALA A 101 -15.33 3.09 -20.73
N GLY A 102 -15.33 3.02 -19.39
CA GLY A 102 -16.00 1.98 -18.61
C GLY A 102 -15.17 0.72 -18.39
N ASP A 103 -13.91 0.70 -18.83
CA ASP A 103 -12.98 -0.41 -18.62
C ASP A 103 -12.30 -0.31 -17.24
N ASN A 104 -11.72 -1.43 -16.80
CA ASN A 104 -10.86 -1.44 -15.63
C ASN A 104 -9.44 -1.05 -15.98
N SER A 105 -8.73 -0.49 -15.00
CA SER A 105 -7.35 -0.12 -15.18
C SER A 105 -6.58 -0.25 -13.87
N VAL A 106 -5.40 -0.86 -13.97
CA VAL A 106 -4.52 -1.12 -12.84
C VAL A 106 -3.19 -0.43 -13.07
N LEU A 107 -2.87 0.52 -12.21
CA LEU A 107 -1.54 1.12 -12.13
C LEU A 107 -0.67 0.31 -11.17
N ILE A 108 0.55 -0.01 -11.57
CA ILE A 108 1.52 -0.70 -10.74
C ILE A 108 2.78 0.14 -10.64
N GLY A 109 3.26 0.40 -9.43
CA GLY A 109 4.49 1.14 -9.22
C GLY A 109 5.10 0.97 -7.85
N LEU A 110 6.24 1.63 -7.66
CA LEU A 110 6.84 1.81 -6.35
C LEU A 110 6.01 2.82 -5.53
N GLN A 111 6.23 2.88 -4.23
CA GLN A 111 5.57 3.87 -3.38
C GLN A 111 5.75 5.32 -3.86
N SER A 112 6.92 5.65 -4.42
CA SER A 112 7.18 6.96 -5.03
C SER A 112 6.31 7.27 -6.25
N PHE A 113 5.73 6.26 -6.90
CA PHE A 113 4.79 6.46 -8.00
C PHE A 113 3.52 7.19 -7.56
N ALA A 114 3.05 6.89 -6.34
CA ALA A 114 1.85 7.49 -5.76
C ALA A 114 2.05 8.94 -5.28
N GLU A 115 3.30 9.40 -5.17
CA GLU A 115 3.62 10.75 -4.75
C GLU A 115 3.16 11.76 -5.79
N GLY A 116 2.32 12.72 -5.36
CA GLY A 116 1.74 13.73 -6.25
C GLY A 116 0.66 13.21 -7.21
N LEU A 117 0.28 11.92 -7.14
CA LEU A 117 -0.82 11.36 -7.92
C LEU A 117 -2.16 11.85 -7.35
N ASP A 118 -3.02 12.41 -8.21
CA ASP A 118 -4.34 12.98 -7.88
C ASP A 118 -5.45 12.24 -8.65
N LEU A 119 -5.73 11.00 -8.25
CA LEU A 119 -6.87 10.22 -8.74
C LEU A 119 -8.01 10.30 -7.71
N LYS A 120 -9.24 10.58 -8.16
CA LYS A 120 -10.43 10.78 -7.32
C LYS A 120 -11.61 9.97 -7.85
N GLY A 121 -12.50 9.54 -6.96
CA GLY A 121 -13.69 8.77 -7.34
C GLY A 121 -13.32 7.48 -8.07
N ASP A 122 -13.96 7.21 -9.19
CA ASP A 122 -13.81 5.97 -9.96
C ASP A 122 -12.38 5.74 -10.48
N TYR A 123 -11.58 6.81 -10.58
CA TYR A 123 -10.17 6.71 -10.94
C TYR A 123 -9.33 5.99 -9.90
N LEU A 124 -9.77 5.89 -8.64
CA LEU A 124 -9.07 5.09 -7.64
C LEU A 124 -10.02 4.62 -6.54
N THR A 125 -10.45 3.37 -6.67
CA THR A 125 -11.36 2.71 -5.71
C THR A 125 -10.69 1.53 -4.98
N GLN A 126 -9.50 1.11 -5.39
CA GLN A 126 -8.74 0.07 -4.70
C GLN A 126 -7.25 0.40 -4.65
N VAL A 127 -6.65 0.36 -3.46
CA VAL A 127 -5.21 0.53 -3.27
C VAL A 127 -4.62 -0.74 -2.66
N HIS A 128 -3.69 -1.38 -3.35
CA HIS A 128 -2.97 -2.56 -2.90
C HIS A 128 -1.59 -2.16 -2.39
N ILE A 129 -1.29 -2.46 -1.13
CA ILE A 129 -0.01 -2.19 -0.48
C ILE A 129 0.67 -3.52 -0.18
N HIS A 130 1.74 -3.83 -0.91
CA HIS A 130 2.49 -5.09 -0.77
C HIS A 130 2.99 -5.32 0.66
N LYS A 131 3.66 -4.33 1.26
CA LYS A 131 4.16 -4.40 2.64
C LYS A 131 4.38 -3.03 3.25
N ILE A 132 4.47 -2.99 4.58
CA ILE A 132 4.89 -1.80 5.32
C ILE A 132 6.33 -1.46 4.92
N ALA A 133 6.55 -0.23 4.48
CA ALA A 133 7.88 0.27 4.17
C ALA A 133 8.56 0.83 5.42
N PHE A 134 9.42 -0.01 6.00
CA PHE A 134 10.40 0.43 6.98
C PHE A 134 11.61 1.02 6.27
N PRO A 135 12.30 1.99 6.87
CA PRO A 135 13.54 2.52 6.33
C PRO A 135 14.58 1.38 6.17
N PRO A 136 15.37 1.41 5.09
CA PRO A 136 16.37 0.37 4.84
C PRO A 136 17.46 0.41 5.92
N VAL A 137 17.73 -0.75 6.52
CA VAL A 137 18.76 -0.90 7.56
C VAL A 137 20.20 -0.75 7.04
N THR A 138 20.37 -0.66 5.72
CA THR A 138 21.66 -0.45 5.04
C THR A 138 21.93 1.01 4.71
N ASP A 139 20.98 1.91 4.93
CA ASP A 139 21.18 3.33 4.68
C ASP A 139 22.16 3.91 5.72
N PRO A 140 23.29 4.51 5.30
CA PRO A 140 24.31 5.00 6.22
C PRO A 140 23.78 6.08 7.16
N VAL A 141 22.81 6.90 6.73
CA VAL A 141 22.17 7.92 7.57
C VAL A 141 21.36 7.22 8.66
N ILE A 142 20.57 6.21 8.28
CA ILE A 142 19.73 5.45 9.21
C ILE A 142 20.58 4.70 10.24
N VAL A 143 21.69 4.08 9.80
CA VAL A 143 22.62 3.36 10.67
C VAL A 143 23.27 4.32 11.68
N THR A 144 23.79 5.45 11.20
CA THR A 144 24.47 6.43 12.06
C THR A 144 23.52 7.03 13.09
N GLU A 145 22.31 7.41 12.68
CA GLU A 145 21.27 7.89 13.60
C GLU A 145 20.89 6.80 14.62
N GLY A 146 20.79 5.55 14.18
CA GLY A 146 20.51 4.41 15.04
C GLY A 146 21.59 4.17 16.10
N GLU A 147 22.87 4.31 15.75
CA GLU A 147 23.99 4.22 16.71
C GLU A 147 23.96 5.37 17.72
N TRP A 148 23.71 6.59 17.27
CA TRP A 148 23.53 7.75 18.13
C TRP A 148 22.35 7.56 19.10
N LEU A 149 21.19 7.09 18.63
CA LEU A 149 20.03 6.80 19.48
C LEU A 149 20.33 5.73 20.54
N LYS A 150 21.10 4.69 20.18
CA LYS A 150 21.56 3.67 21.14
C LYS A 150 22.47 4.28 22.22
N SER A 151 23.36 5.20 21.85
CA SER A 151 24.21 5.94 22.81
C SER A 151 23.39 6.72 23.85
N LEU A 152 22.20 7.18 23.46
CA LEU A 152 21.22 7.85 24.32
C LEU A 152 20.30 6.88 25.08
N LYS A 153 20.59 5.57 25.07
CA LYS A 153 19.76 4.51 25.65
C LYS A 153 18.32 4.47 25.08
N ARG A 154 18.14 4.90 23.83
CA ARG A 154 16.85 4.83 23.11
C ARG A 154 16.85 3.63 22.17
N TYR A 155 15.66 3.12 21.83
CA TYR A 155 15.50 2.01 20.92
C TYR A 155 15.27 2.53 19.48
N PRO A 156 16.22 2.36 18.53
CA PRO A 156 16.11 3.00 17.21
C PRO A 156 14.85 2.64 16.43
N PHE A 157 14.42 1.38 16.49
CA PHE A 157 13.21 0.96 15.79
C PHE A 157 11.96 1.73 16.27
N GLU A 158 11.84 1.97 17.59
CA GLU A 158 10.72 2.69 18.20
C GLU A 158 10.70 4.18 17.86
N VAL A 159 11.90 4.78 17.76
CA VAL A 159 12.06 6.23 17.64
C VAL A 159 12.19 6.69 16.18
N GLN A 160 12.71 5.84 15.31
CA GLN A 160 13.11 6.20 13.95
C GLN A 160 12.33 5.37 12.92
N SER A 161 12.42 4.03 13.00
CA SER A 161 11.82 3.17 11.98
C SER A 161 10.31 3.14 12.01
N LEU A 162 9.72 3.02 13.21
CA LEU A 162 8.26 2.91 13.38
C LEU A 162 7.53 4.22 13.03
N PRO A 163 7.99 5.41 13.44
CA PRO A 163 7.37 6.68 13.01
C PRO A 163 7.47 6.89 11.49
N SER A 164 8.60 6.56 10.89
CA SER A 164 8.79 6.66 9.43
C SER A 164 7.82 5.74 8.68
N ALA A 165 7.67 4.49 9.15
CA ALA A 165 6.72 3.54 8.59
C ALA A 165 5.26 3.99 8.76
N SER A 166 4.93 4.57 9.92
CA SER A 166 3.60 5.14 10.19
C SER A 166 3.26 6.27 9.22
N PHE A 167 4.18 7.22 9.04
CA PHE A 167 4.00 8.34 8.10
C PHE A 167 3.77 7.85 6.67
N ASN A 168 4.61 6.92 6.20
CA ASN A 168 4.47 6.33 4.87
C ASN A 168 3.13 5.61 4.68
N LEU A 169 2.66 4.89 5.71
CA LEU A 169 1.39 4.18 5.65
C LEU A 169 0.20 5.15 5.59
N ILE A 170 0.22 6.22 6.38
CA ILE A 170 -0.78 7.30 6.33
C ILE A 170 -0.85 7.91 4.92
N GLN A 171 0.30 8.19 4.30
CA GLN A 171 0.38 8.76 2.96
C GLN A 171 -0.18 7.82 1.87
N GLN A 172 0.03 6.52 2.02
CA GLN A 172 -0.47 5.51 1.08
C GLN A 172 -1.98 5.30 1.24
N VAL A 173 -2.47 5.19 2.47
CA VAL A 173 -3.91 5.05 2.76
C VAL A 173 -4.67 6.31 2.35
N GLY A 174 -4.09 7.50 2.57
CA GLY A 174 -4.65 8.78 2.15
C GLY A 174 -4.78 8.97 0.63
N ARG A 175 -4.24 8.05 -0.20
CA ARG A 175 -4.48 8.07 -1.64
C ARG A 175 -5.92 7.72 -2.00
N LEU A 176 -6.58 6.89 -1.20
CA LEU A 176 -7.94 6.43 -1.47
C LEU A 176 -8.98 7.55 -1.24
N ILE A 177 -8.93 8.21 -0.08
CA ILE A 177 -9.94 9.20 0.33
C ILE A 177 -9.40 10.61 0.14
N ARG A 178 -9.69 11.22 -1.02
CA ARG A 178 -9.27 12.59 -1.38
C ARG A 178 -10.42 13.58 -1.59
N SER A 179 -11.66 13.09 -1.55
CA SER A 179 -12.88 13.90 -1.68
C SER A 179 -14.07 13.19 -1.01
N HIS A 180 -15.20 13.88 -0.85
CA HIS A 180 -16.42 13.29 -0.30
C HIS A 180 -17.03 12.17 -1.17
N HIS A 181 -16.67 12.12 -2.46
CA HIS A 181 -17.15 11.10 -3.40
C HIS A 181 -16.20 9.91 -3.55
N CYS A 182 -14.99 10.01 -2.97
CA CYS A 182 -14.07 8.88 -2.94
C CYS A 182 -14.67 7.76 -2.09
N HIS A 183 -14.61 6.54 -2.62
CA HIS A 183 -15.00 5.34 -1.92
C HIS A 183 -14.08 4.18 -2.30
N GLY A 184 -14.03 3.13 -1.47
CA GLY A 184 -13.33 1.90 -1.85
C GLY A 184 -12.61 1.20 -0.71
N GLU A 185 -11.52 0.51 -1.04
CA GLU A 185 -10.76 -0.26 -0.06
C GLU A 185 -9.24 -0.15 -0.23
N VAL A 186 -8.53 -0.22 0.90
CA VAL A 186 -7.06 -0.38 0.90
C VAL A 186 -6.74 -1.79 1.36
N VAL A 187 -6.15 -2.58 0.48
CA VAL A 187 -5.71 -3.95 0.73
C VAL A 187 -4.25 -3.94 1.15
N ILE A 188 -3.94 -4.33 2.38
CA ILE A 188 -2.57 -4.39 2.91
C ILE A 188 -2.18 -5.85 3.12
N TYR A 189 -1.20 -6.31 2.34
CA TYR A 189 -0.75 -7.72 2.37
C TYR A 189 0.26 -8.01 3.51
N ASP A 190 0.30 -7.18 4.55
CA ASP A 190 1.28 -7.31 5.63
C ASP A 190 0.61 -7.75 6.94
N ARG A 191 0.62 -9.05 7.20
CA ARG A 191 0.04 -9.61 8.44
C ARG A 191 0.70 -9.08 9.72
N ARG A 192 1.89 -8.45 9.63
CA ARG A 192 2.58 -7.85 10.79
C ARG A 192 1.78 -6.73 11.44
N LEU A 193 0.85 -6.09 10.72
CA LEU A 193 -0.11 -5.14 11.29
C LEU A 193 -0.98 -5.75 12.40
N LEU A 194 -1.24 -7.06 12.31
CA LEU A 194 -2.08 -7.79 13.27
C LEU A 194 -1.25 -8.69 14.20
N THR A 195 -0.11 -9.21 13.73
CA THR A 195 0.69 -10.18 14.51
C THR A 195 1.76 -9.56 15.40
N LYS A 196 2.22 -8.33 15.12
CA LYS A 196 3.28 -7.68 15.91
C LYS A 196 2.70 -6.60 16.81
N ASN A 197 3.30 -6.42 18.00
CA ASN A 197 2.86 -5.43 18.97
C ASN A 197 2.80 -4.00 18.40
N TYR A 198 3.76 -3.64 17.54
CA TYR A 198 3.78 -2.33 16.90
C TYR A 198 2.66 -2.12 15.86
N GLY A 199 2.04 -3.20 15.38
CA GLY A 199 0.99 -3.15 14.37
C GLY A 199 -0.24 -2.37 14.85
N SER A 200 -0.62 -2.56 16.11
CA SER A 200 -1.69 -1.78 16.76
C SER A 200 -1.44 -0.27 16.67
N ARG A 201 -0.21 0.18 16.92
CA ARG A 201 0.17 1.59 16.83
C ARG A 201 0.12 2.14 15.42
N LEU A 202 0.52 1.34 14.43
CA LEU A 202 0.39 1.72 13.01
C LEU A 202 -1.07 1.88 12.62
N LEU A 203 -1.95 0.97 13.05
CA LEU A 203 -3.38 1.03 12.76
C LEU A 203 -4.05 2.21 13.47
N THR A 204 -3.74 2.48 14.73
CA THR A 204 -4.30 3.63 15.48
C THR A 204 -3.89 4.98 14.90
N ALA A 205 -2.76 5.05 14.18
CA ALA A 205 -2.31 6.27 13.51
C ALA A 205 -3.06 6.55 12.19
N LEU A 206 -3.77 5.57 11.64
CA LEU A 206 -4.58 5.75 10.44
C LEU A 206 -5.93 6.39 10.78
N PRO A 207 -6.60 7.03 9.79
CA PRO A 207 -8.00 7.36 9.94
C PRO A 207 -8.82 6.12 10.33
N VAL A 208 -9.91 6.31 11.06
CA VAL A 208 -10.73 5.18 11.50
C VAL A 208 -11.39 4.53 10.27
N PHE A 209 -11.02 3.29 10.01
CA PHE A 209 -11.57 2.45 8.96
C PHE A 209 -12.00 1.11 9.57
N PRO A 210 -13.14 0.53 9.12
CA PRO A 210 -13.45 -0.85 9.43
C PRO A 210 -12.38 -1.78 8.82
N ILE A 211 -11.91 -2.75 9.61
CA ILE A 211 -10.89 -3.73 9.19
C ILE A 211 -11.56 -5.06 8.85
N TYR A 212 -11.36 -5.53 7.63
CA TYR A 212 -11.83 -6.83 7.14
C TYR A 212 -10.65 -7.79 6.94
N GLN A 213 -10.85 -9.05 7.33
CA GLN A 213 -9.81 -10.09 7.28
C GLN A 213 -10.27 -11.31 6.46
N PRO A 214 -10.35 -11.17 5.12
CA PRO A 214 -10.75 -12.28 4.25
C PRO A 214 -9.67 -13.38 4.23
N ASP A 215 -10.11 -14.61 3.98
CA ASP A 215 -9.19 -15.73 3.76
C ASP A 215 -8.52 -15.61 2.38
N ILE A 216 -7.29 -16.10 2.26
CA ILE A 216 -6.60 -16.19 0.98
C ILE A 216 -7.20 -17.35 0.17
N PRO A 217 -7.54 -17.15 -1.13
CA PRO A 217 -8.02 -18.23 -1.98
C PRO A 217 -7.06 -19.42 -1.97
N LYS A 218 -7.62 -20.63 -1.90
CA LYS A 218 -6.84 -21.87 -1.88
C LYS A 218 -6.12 -22.04 -3.22
N THR A 219 -4.93 -22.64 -3.17
CA THR A 219 -4.27 -23.14 -4.38
C THR A 219 -5.09 -24.32 -4.88
N GLU A 220 -5.58 -24.28 -6.11
CA GLU A 220 -5.98 -25.50 -6.84
C GLU A 220 -4.75 -26.38 -7.11
#